data_AF-A0A2V8TPK5-F1
#
_entry.id   AF-A0A2V8TPK5-F1
#
_cell.length_a   1.000
_cell.length_b   1.000
_cell.length_c   1.000
_cell.angle_alpha   90.00
_cell.angle_beta   90.00
_cell.angle_gamma   90.00
#
_symmetry.space_group_name_H-M   'P 1'
#
loop_
_entity.id
_entity.type
_entity.pdbx_description
1 polymer ?
#
loop_
_entity_poly.entity_id
_entity_poly.type
_entity_poly.pdbx_seq_one_letter_code
_entity_poly.pdbx_strand_id
1 'polypeptide(L)'
;MKGNLYIGVVAAAGGAVLVASVGNILALGLQGSELAWLGIAVLTVLVGRLSVKLPLPNCRVSFSDAFIFLSVMVFGGDLATLTAALDGFASSSRDKGTWHKKAFNTTGMALSVNLSARVFAWLLPQGGLWGARFSAIDLMVPVAALAFTQYVLNTALVSGVVALKEQQSLIAIWQDSSPWAGSAYLAGSVAAAVVFLVVRELGVVSAFAILPFPGILYLTYRACLDRLVRTKGGVPF
;
A
#
# COMPACT_ATOMS: atom_id res chain seq x y z
N MET A 1 -15.36 4.83 24.87
CA MET A 1 -15.88 3.49 24.50
C MET A 1 -16.00 3.30 22.98
N LYS A 2 -16.67 4.19 22.23
CA LYS A 2 -16.92 4.02 20.77
C LYS A 2 -15.66 3.78 19.92
N GLY A 3 -14.57 4.54 20.15
CA GLY A 3 -13.32 4.36 19.38
C GLY A 3 -12.60 3.02 19.61
N ASN A 4 -12.64 2.47 20.82
CA ASN A 4 -12.03 1.15 21.09
C ASN A 4 -12.85 0.01 20.49
N LEU A 5 -14.18 0.14 20.50
CA LEU A 5 -15.07 -0.81 19.83
C LEU A 5 -14.82 -0.82 18.32
N TYR A 6 -14.72 0.36 17.69
CA TYR A 6 -14.40 0.48 16.28
C TYR A 6 -13.06 -0.17 15.92
N ILE A 7 -12.00 0.10 16.71
CA ILE A 7 -10.71 -0.56 16.56
C ILE A 7 -10.85 -2.08 16.65
N GLY A 8 -11.61 -2.58 17.63
CA GLY A 8 -11.84 -4.01 17.81
C GLY A 8 -12.55 -4.65 16.61
N VAL A 9 -13.58 -4.00 16.06
CA VAL A 9 -14.32 -4.49 14.89
C VAL A 9 -13.42 -4.55 13.65
N VAL A 10 -12.66 -3.49 13.36
CA VAL A 10 -11.73 -3.47 12.23
C VAL A 10 -10.61 -4.49 12.42
N ALA A 11 -10.11 -4.64 13.65
CA ALA A 11 -9.11 -5.65 13.97
C ALA A 11 -9.61 -7.08 13.78
N ALA A 12 -10.84 -7.36 14.22
CA ALA A 12 -11.47 -8.66 14.01
C ALA A 12 -11.72 -8.96 12.53
N ALA A 13 -12.28 -7.99 11.77
CA ALA A 13 -12.55 -8.15 10.35
C ALA A 13 -11.25 -8.35 9.54
N GLY A 14 -10.23 -7.51 9.77
CA GLY A 14 -8.94 -7.66 9.10
C GLY A 14 -8.18 -8.92 9.53
N GLY A 15 -8.29 -9.32 10.81
CA GLY A 15 -7.76 -10.59 11.30
C GLY A 15 -8.41 -11.79 10.62
N ALA A 16 -9.75 -11.78 10.47
CA ALA A 16 -10.47 -12.84 9.77
C ALA A 16 -10.07 -12.94 8.29
N VAL A 17 -9.89 -11.79 7.62
CA VAL A 17 -9.39 -11.74 6.24
C VAL A 17 -7.97 -12.31 6.14
N LEU A 18 -7.07 -11.97 7.08
CA LEU A 18 -5.72 -12.54 7.10
C LEU A 18 -5.73 -14.05 7.29
N VAL A 19 -6.55 -14.56 8.22
CA VAL A 19 -6.69 -16.01 8.43
C VAL A 19 -7.22 -16.68 7.18
N ALA A 20 -8.22 -16.09 6.52
CA ALA A 20 -8.75 -16.61 5.26
C ALA A 20 -7.69 -16.62 4.14
N SER A 21 -6.92 -15.53 3.98
CA SER A 21 -5.84 -15.46 2.99
C SER A 21 -4.75 -16.51 3.25
N VAL A 22 -4.35 -16.72 4.51
CA VAL A 22 -3.40 -17.79 4.87
C VAL A 22 -3.99 -19.17 4.55
N GLY A 23 -5.26 -19.40 4.90
CA GLY A 23 -5.95 -20.65 4.58
C GLY A 23 -5.98 -20.94 3.09
N ASN A 24 -6.27 -19.95 2.25
CA ASN A 24 -6.26 -20.08 0.79
C ASN A 24 -4.86 -20.40 0.26
N ILE A 25 -3.82 -19.71 0.74
CA ILE A 25 -2.42 -19.96 0.33
C ILE A 25 -2.01 -21.39 0.69
N LEU A 26 -2.32 -21.84 1.91
CA LEU A 26 -1.99 -23.19 2.35
C LEU A 26 -2.77 -24.27 1.57
N ALA A 27 -4.03 -23.99 1.24
CA ALA A 27 -4.87 -24.91 0.46
C ALA A 27 -4.40 -25.06 -1.01
N LEU A 28 -3.87 -23.99 -1.60
CA LEU A 28 -3.31 -24.00 -2.96
C LEU A 28 -1.89 -24.61 -3.01
N GLY A 29 -1.25 -24.78 -1.86
CA GLY A 29 0.11 -25.28 -1.72
C GLY A 29 1.17 -24.22 -2.05
N LEU A 30 2.32 -24.31 -1.38
CA LEU A 30 3.44 -23.41 -1.64
C LEU A 30 4.12 -23.75 -2.97
N GLN A 31 4.14 -22.77 -3.87
CA GLN A 31 4.79 -22.84 -5.17
C GLN A 31 6.13 -22.07 -5.16
N GLY A 32 6.82 -22.03 -6.31
CA GLY A 32 8.07 -21.28 -6.46
C GLY A 32 7.88 -19.76 -6.44
N SER A 33 6.67 -19.27 -6.71
CA SER A 33 6.31 -17.84 -6.70
C SER A 33 6.44 -17.18 -5.33
N GLU A 34 6.36 -17.95 -4.26
CA GLU A 34 6.30 -17.50 -2.88
C GLU A 34 7.65 -17.00 -2.41
N LEU A 35 8.75 -17.53 -2.97
CA LEU A 35 10.09 -16.98 -2.75
C LEU A 35 10.22 -15.58 -3.36
N ALA A 36 9.70 -15.38 -4.57
CA ALA A 36 9.69 -14.07 -5.22
C ALA A 36 8.77 -13.09 -4.47
N TRP A 37 7.60 -13.55 -4.03
CA TRP A 37 6.71 -12.78 -3.16
C TRP A 37 7.41 -12.35 -1.87
N LEU A 38 8.11 -13.26 -1.20
CA LEU A 38 8.83 -12.96 0.04
C LEU A 38 9.87 -11.86 -0.17
N GLY A 39 10.60 -11.90 -1.30
CA GLY A 39 11.51 -10.82 -1.68
C GLY A 39 10.80 -9.48 -1.83
N ILE A 40 9.65 -9.45 -2.51
CA ILE A 40 8.82 -8.23 -2.66
C ILE A 40 8.26 -7.76 -1.31
N ALA A 41 7.84 -8.67 -0.43
CA ALA A 41 7.35 -8.33 0.91
C ALA A 41 8.46 -7.71 1.78
N VAL A 42 9.67 -8.27 1.74
CA VAL A 42 10.85 -7.72 2.43
C VAL A 42 11.17 -6.33 1.89
N LEU A 43 11.18 -6.16 0.56
CA LEU A 43 11.40 -4.85 -0.06
C LEU A 43 10.33 -3.84 0.34
N THR A 44 9.07 -4.24 0.37
CA THR A 44 7.96 -3.39 0.83
C THR A 44 8.25 -2.84 2.23
N VAL A 45 8.63 -3.72 3.16
CA VAL A 45 8.95 -3.34 4.54
C VAL A 45 10.18 -2.44 4.63
N LEU A 46 11.23 -2.72 3.84
CA LEU A 46 12.47 -1.93 3.81
C LEU A 46 12.23 -0.55 3.21
N VAL A 47 11.55 -0.47 2.07
CA VAL A 47 11.21 0.76 1.37
C VAL A 47 10.23 1.60 2.18
N GLY A 48 9.28 0.97 2.87
CA GLY A 48 8.41 1.66 3.83
C GLY A 48 9.19 2.36 4.95
N ARG A 49 10.44 1.96 5.26
CA ARG A 49 11.31 2.71 6.21
C ARG A 49 11.82 4.02 5.63
N LEU A 50 11.90 4.12 4.31
CA LEU A 50 12.38 5.29 3.60
C LEU A 50 11.29 6.34 3.38
N SER A 51 10.11 6.20 4.02
CA SER A 51 8.99 7.15 3.86
C SER A 51 9.43 8.59 4.07
N VAL A 52 9.40 9.31 2.96
CA VAL A 52 9.83 10.69 2.86
C VAL A 52 8.65 11.59 3.20
N LYS A 53 8.81 12.51 4.17
CA LYS A 53 7.87 13.60 4.38
C LYS A 53 8.08 14.63 3.27
N LEU A 54 7.29 14.64 2.20
CA LEU A 54 7.44 15.67 1.18
C LEU A 54 7.23 17.05 1.82
N PRO A 55 7.94 18.10 1.35
CA PRO A 55 7.75 19.49 1.79
C PRO A 55 6.46 20.09 1.19
N LEU A 56 5.37 19.34 1.30
CA LEU A 56 4.00 19.71 0.97
C LEU A 56 3.15 19.54 2.23
N PRO A 57 2.14 20.38 2.48
CA PRO A 57 1.30 20.27 3.66
C PRO A 57 0.75 18.84 3.80
N ASN A 58 1.13 18.14 4.88
CA ASN A 58 0.66 16.81 5.26
C ASN A 58 0.81 15.69 4.22
N CYS A 59 1.73 15.80 3.25
CA CYS A 59 1.92 14.75 2.23
C CYS A 59 3.04 13.77 2.62
N ARG A 60 2.69 12.59 3.15
CA ARG A 60 3.60 11.45 3.24
C ARG A 60 3.31 10.50 2.09
N VAL A 61 4.27 10.35 1.19
CA VAL A 61 4.20 9.35 0.13
C VAL A 61 4.96 8.13 0.62
N SER A 62 4.23 7.04 0.88
CA SER A 62 4.85 5.75 1.16
C SER A 62 5.10 5.04 -0.16
N PHE A 63 6.37 4.75 -0.45
CA PHE A 63 6.72 3.94 -1.61
C PHE A 63 6.29 2.47 -1.44
N SER A 64 5.89 2.05 -0.23
CA SER A 64 5.38 0.70 0.03
C SER A 64 4.08 0.40 -0.72
N ASP A 65 3.22 1.39 -0.97
CA ASP A 65 1.94 1.18 -1.66
C ASP A 65 2.12 0.66 -3.09
N ALA A 66 3.16 1.11 -3.80
CA ALA A 66 3.49 0.62 -5.14
C ALA A 66 3.86 -0.87 -5.11
N PHE A 67 4.62 -1.32 -4.11
CA PHE A 67 4.97 -2.74 -3.96
C PHE A 67 3.77 -3.59 -3.54
N ILE A 68 2.87 -3.05 -2.71
CA ILE A 68 1.61 -3.71 -2.36
C ILE A 68 0.74 -3.90 -3.61
N PHE A 69 0.57 -2.86 -4.44
CA PHE A 69 -0.16 -2.96 -5.69
C PHE A 69 0.50 -3.91 -6.69
N LEU A 70 1.83 -3.89 -6.79
CA LEU A 70 2.56 -4.86 -7.59
C LEU A 70 2.30 -6.29 -7.08
N SER A 71 2.26 -6.47 -5.76
CA SER A 71 1.93 -7.75 -5.15
C SER A 71 0.52 -8.22 -5.50
N VAL A 72 -0.47 -7.31 -5.58
CA VAL A 72 -1.83 -7.65 -6.03
C VAL A 72 -1.81 -8.18 -7.47
N MET A 73 -1.05 -7.53 -8.37
CA MET A 73 -1.02 -7.89 -9.78
C MET A 73 -0.22 -9.16 -10.05
N VAL A 74 0.91 -9.36 -9.36
CA VAL A 74 1.83 -10.47 -9.63
C VAL A 74 1.46 -11.73 -8.85
N PHE A 75 1.09 -11.58 -7.57
CA PHE A 75 0.89 -12.71 -6.64
C PHE A 75 -0.57 -12.89 -6.20
N GLY A 76 -1.45 -11.97 -6.60
CA GLY A 76 -2.86 -12.00 -6.23
C GLY A 76 -3.17 -11.36 -4.88
N GLY A 77 -4.47 -11.31 -4.57
CA GLY A 77 -4.98 -10.58 -3.41
C GLY A 77 -4.53 -11.15 -2.07
N ASP A 78 -4.42 -12.46 -1.90
CA ASP A 78 -4.10 -13.09 -0.61
C ASP A 78 -2.65 -12.84 -0.18
N LEU A 79 -1.69 -13.02 -1.10
CA LEU A 79 -0.29 -12.71 -0.84
C LEU A 79 -0.07 -11.20 -0.67
N ALA A 80 -0.77 -10.36 -1.44
CA ALA A 80 -0.73 -8.91 -1.23
C ALA A 80 -1.31 -8.48 0.13
N THR A 81 -2.33 -9.19 0.62
CA THR A 81 -2.93 -8.96 1.95
C THR A 81 -1.91 -9.23 3.06
N LEU A 82 -1.11 -10.30 2.92
CA LEU A 82 0.00 -10.56 3.84
C LEU A 82 1.10 -9.50 3.75
N THR A 83 1.49 -9.07 2.55
CA THR A 83 2.44 -7.97 2.34
C THR A 83 1.98 -6.70 3.05
N ALA A 84 0.70 -6.36 2.90
CA ALA A 84 0.07 -5.20 3.53
C ALA A 84 0.04 -5.30 5.06
N ALA A 85 -0.25 -6.48 5.62
CA ALA A 85 -0.15 -6.70 7.07
C ALA A 85 1.28 -6.51 7.57
N LEU A 86 2.28 -7.06 6.86
CA LEU A 86 3.68 -6.92 7.23
C LEU A 86 4.13 -5.45 7.21
N ASP A 87 3.72 -4.67 6.20
CA ASP A 87 4.02 -3.23 6.15
C ASP A 87 3.31 -2.46 7.27
N GLY A 88 2.03 -2.76 7.53
CA GLY A 88 1.25 -2.16 8.63
C GLY A 88 1.84 -2.47 10.01
N PHE A 89 2.34 -3.69 10.21
CA PHE A 89 3.02 -4.10 11.44
C PHE A 89 4.40 -3.44 11.59
N ALA A 90 5.18 -3.43 10.51
CA ALA A 90 6.53 -2.87 10.52
C ALA A 90 6.51 -1.35 10.69
N SER A 91 5.59 -0.65 10.03
CA SER A 91 5.39 0.79 10.20
C SER A 91 5.00 1.14 11.63
N SER A 92 4.07 0.39 12.22
CA SER A 92 3.58 0.64 13.58
C SER A 92 4.56 0.24 14.68
N SER A 93 5.47 -0.70 14.40
CA SER A 93 6.52 -1.11 15.35
C SER A 93 7.65 -0.10 15.49
N ARG A 94 7.76 0.86 14.55
CA ARG A 94 8.74 1.95 14.62
C ARG A 94 8.34 3.03 15.62
N ASP A 95 7.04 3.19 15.84
CA ASP A 95 6.51 4.12 16.84
C ASP A 95 6.29 3.41 18.19
N LYS A 96 6.44 4.14 19.30
CA LYS A 96 6.10 3.69 20.67
C LYS A 96 4.58 3.61 20.90
N GLY A 97 3.80 3.25 19.87
CA GLY A 97 2.34 3.19 19.91
C GLY A 97 1.82 2.01 20.75
N THR A 98 0.59 2.15 21.24
CA THR A 98 -0.11 1.09 21.98
C THR A 98 -0.36 -0.14 21.12
N TRP A 99 -0.47 -1.32 21.74
CA TRP A 99 -0.78 -2.58 21.05
C TRP A 99 -2.03 -2.47 20.16
N HIS A 100 -3.09 -1.81 20.65
CA HIS A 100 -4.32 -1.57 19.89
C HIS A 100 -4.09 -0.80 18.58
N LYS A 101 -3.17 0.19 18.57
CA LYS A 101 -2.82 0.93 17.34
C LYS A 101 -2.06 0.05 16.35
N LYS A 102 -1.14 -0.78 16.87
CA LYS A 102 -0.38 -1.73 16.03
C LYS A 102 -1.31 -2.76 15.40
N ALA A 103 -2.20 -3.35 16.18
CA ALA A 103 -3.21 -4.29 15.70
C ALA A 103 -4.08 -3.63 14.62
N PHE A 104 -4.68 -2.47 14.92
CA PHE A 104 -5.51 -1.72 13.98
C PHE A 104 -4.81 -1.42 12.65
N ASN A 105 -3.58 -0.89 12.69
CA ASN A 105 -2.85 -0.54 11.47
C ASN A 105 -2.51 -1.79 10.65
N THR A 106 -2.12 -2.89 11.31
CA THR A 106 -1.78 -4.16 10.65
C THR A 106 -3.00 -4.77 9.96
N THR A 107 -4.07 -4.99 10.72
CA THR A 107 -5.29 -5.65 10.22
C THR A 107 -6.12 -4.72 9.34
N GLY A 108 -6.12 -3.42 9.61
CA GLY A 108 -6.83 -2.41 8.82
C GLY A 108 -6.21 -2.26 7.43
N MET A 109 -4.88 -2.26 7.33
CA MET A 109 -4.18 -2.26 6.05
C MET A 109 -4.41 -3.56 5.28
N ALA A 110 -4.37 -4.71 5.95
CA ALA A 110 -4.74 -6.00 5.34
C ALA A 110 -6.19 -6.00 4.80
N LEU A 111 -7.14 -5.51 5.60
CA LEU A 111 -8.55 -5.44 5.23
C LEU A 111 -8.76 -4.55 4.00
N SER A 112 -8.18 -3.34 3.99
CA SER A 112 -8.36 -2.41 2.87
C SER A 112 -7.77 -2.99 1.58
N VAL A 113 -6.55 -3.55 1.65
CA VAL A 113 -5.86 -4.12 0.48
C VAL A 113 -6.61 -5.33 -0.05
N ASN A 114 -7.11 -6.22 0.82
CA ASN A 114 -7.86 -7.39 0.38
C ASN A 114 -9.15 -6.99 -0.36
N LEU A 115 -9.91 -6.04 0.17
CA LEU A 115 -11.13 -5.54 -0.46
C LEU A 115 -10.83 -4.86 -1.79
N SER A 116 -9.79 -4.02 -1.85
CA SER A 116 -9.33 -3.37 -3.07
C SER A 116 -8.84 -4.38 -4.11
N ALA A 117 -8.14 -5.43 -3.70
CA ALA A 117 -7.69 -6.50 -4.58
C ALA A 117 -8.88 -7.31 -5.15
N ARG A 118 -9.96 -7.49 -4.39
CA ARG A 118 -11.20 -8.11 -4.89
C ARG A 118 -11.88 -7.24 -5.94
N VAL A 119 -11.96 -5.92 -5.71
CA VAL A 119 -12.51 -4.98 -6.71
C VAL A 119 -11.66 -5.00 -7.98
N PHE A 120 -10.34 -4.97 -7.84
CA PHE A 120 -9.41 -5.13 -8.95
C PHE A 120 -9.67 -6.42 -9.73
N ALA A 121 -9.71 -7.57 -9.04
CA ALA A 121 -9.93 -8.86 -9.66
C ALA A 121 -11.29 -8.97 -10.36
N TRP A 122 -12.34 -8.36 -9.81
CA TRP A 122 -13.68 -8.35 -10.40
C TRP A 122 -13.77 -7.54 -11.70
N LEU A 123 -12.91 -6.54 -11.86
CA LEU A 123 -12.85 -5.69 -13.07
C LEU A 123 -11.95 -6.25 -14.17
N LEU A 124 -11.20 -7.33 -13.89
CA LEU A 124 -10.33 -7.94 -14.89
C LEU A 124 -11.16 -8.63 -16.00
N PRO A 125 -10.67 -8.61 -17.25
CA PRO A 125 -11.31 -9.34 -18.34
C PRO A 125 -11.27 -10.86 -18.12
N GLN A 126 -12.13 -11.57 -18.85
CA GLN A 126 -12.15 -13.05 -18.83
C GLN A 126 -10.77 -13.61 -19.23
N GLY A 127 -10.25 -14.55 -18.43
CA GLY A 127 -8.89 -15.09 -18.58
C GLY A 127 -7.83 -14.41 -17.71
N GLY A 128 -8.18 -13.29 -17.05
CA GLY A 128 -7.32 -12.63 -16.05
C GLY A 128 -6.04 -12.02 -16.64
N LEU A 129 -5.14 -11.64 -15.74
CA LEU A 129 -3.88 -10.95 -16.05
C LEU A 129 -2.91 -11.75 -16.93
N TRP A 130 -3.01 -13.07 -16.89
CA TRP A 130 -2.08 -13.99 -17.57
C TRP A 130 -2.69 -14.61 -18.84
N GLY A 131 -3.89 -14.16 -19.25
CA GLY A 131 -4.54 -14.65 -20.46
C GLY A 131 -3.81 -14.23 -21.74
N ALA A 132 -3.84 -15.09 -22.77
CA ALA A 132 -3.18 -14.85 -24.06
C ALA A 132 -3.72 -13.62 -24.83
N ARG A 133 -4.96 -13.21 -24.57
CA ARG A 133 -5.61 -12.05 -25.20
C ARG A 133 -5.46 -10.75 -24.40
N PHE A 134 -4.80 -10.79 -23.24
CA PHE A 134 -4.69 -9.64 -22.37
C PHE A 134 -3.78 -8.56 -22.96
N SER A 135 -4.27 -7.32 -22.95
CA SER A 135 -3.59 -6.11 -23.43
C SER A 135 -3.32 -5.13 -22.28
N ALA A 136 -2.32 -4.27 -22.43
CA ALA A 136 -1.98 -3.24 -21.44
C ALA A 136 -3.16 -2.29 -21.17
N ILE A 137 -4.03 -2.05 -22.16
CA ILE A 137 -5.20 -1.18 -21.98
C ILE A 137 -6.24 -1.79 -21.02
N ASP A 138 -6.27 -3.12 -20.91
CA ASP A 138 -7.18 -3.84 -20.01
C ASP A 138 -6.84 -3.59 -18.53
N LEU A 139 -5.65 -3.06 -18.22
CA LEU A 139 -5.25 -2.67 -16.86
C LEU A 139 -5.80 -1.30 -16.44
N MET A 140 -6.16 -0.42 -17.38
CA MET A 140 -6.44 0.99 -17.03
C MET A 140 -7.54 1.11 -15.99
N VAL A 141 -8.68 0.46 -16.21
CA VAL A 141 -9.84 0.50 -15.31
C VAL A 141 -9.57 -0.27 -14.01
N PRO A 142 -9.10 -1.53 -14.02
CA PRO A 142 -8.78 -2.26 -12.80
C PRO A 142 -7.75 -1.54 -11.92
N VAL A 143 -6.67 -1.01 -12.49
CA VAL A 143 -5.59 -0.34 -11.73
C VAL A 143 -6.05 0.98 -11.13
N ALA A 144 -6.85 1.76 -11.87
CA ALA A 144 -7.48 2.97 -11.32
C ALA A 144 -8.43 2.64 -10.17
N ALA A 145 -9.25 1.59 -10.31
CA ALA A 145 -10.16 1.13 -9.26
C ALA A 145 -9.40 0.59 -8.04
N LEU A 146 -8.30 -0.13 -8.24
CA LEU A 146 -7.42 -0.60 -7.16
C LEU A 146 -6.89 0.57 -6.33
N ALA A 147 -6.32 1.58 -6.99
CA ALA A 147 -5.80 2.78 -6.34
C ALA A 147 -6.91 3.55 -5.61
N PHE A 148 -8.03 3.79 -6.28
CA PHE A 148 -9.15 4.56 -5.74
C PHE A 148 -9.76 3.88 -4.51
N THR A 149 -10.08 2.58 -4.62
CA THR A 149 -10.66 1.84 -3.50
C THR A 149 -9.70 1.73 -2.33
N GLN A 150 -8.40 1.51 -2.58
CA GLN A 150 -7.41 1.44 -1.51
C GLN A 150 -7.29 2.78 -0.80
N TYR A 151 -7.21 3.88 -1.56
CA TYR A 151 -7.20 5.23 -1.00
C TYR A 151 -8.44 5.49 -0.13
N VAL A 152 -9.64 5.23 -0.66
CA VAL A 152 -10.90 5.47 0.05
C VAL A 152 -11.01 4.60 1.29
N LEU A 153 -10.80 3.29 1.18
CA LEU A 153 -10.94 2.35 2.30
C LEU A 153 -9.90 2.62 3.39
N ASN A 154 -8.62 2.74 3.02
CA ASN A 154 -7.55 2.97 3.99
C ASN A 154 -7.75 4.30 4.74
N THR A 155 -8.06 5.37 4.00
CA THR A 155 -8.30 6.68 4.61
C THR A 155 -9.56 6.69 5.46
N ALA A 156 -10.65 6.06 5.02
CA ALA A 156 -11.89 5.96 5.81
C ALA A 156 -11.67 5.21 7.12
N LEU A 157 -10.89 4.12 7.12
CA LEU A 157 -10.54 3.38 8.34
C LEU A 157 -9.74 4.26 9.32
N VAL A 158 -8.68 4.92 8.84
CA VAL A 158 -7.82 5.76 9.68
C VAL A 158 -8.57 6.98 10.22
N SER A 159 -9.25 7.73 9.35
CA SER A 159 -10.06 8.88 9.74
C SER A 159 -11.20 8.48 10.68
N GLY A 160 -11.77 7.28 10.51
CA GLY A 160 -12.75 6.68 11.41
C GLY A 160 -12.28 6.63 12.87
N VAL A 161 -11.05 6.14 13.10
CA VAL A 161 -10.46 6.10 14.44
C VAL A 161 -10.22 7.50 14.99
N VAL A 162 -9.67 8.41 14.16
CA VAL A 162 -9.35 9.78 14.57
C VAL A 162 -10.62 10.53 14.97
N ALA A 163 -11.66 10.51 14.14
CA ALA A 163 -12.94 11.15 14.44
C ALA A 163 -13.57 10.62 15.74
N LEU A 164 -13.53 9.30 15.97
CA LEU A 164 -14.11 8.69 17.16
C LEU A 164 -13.31 8.92 18.44
N LYS A 165 -12.01 9.21 18.35
CA LYS A 165 -11.13 9.47 19.50
C LYS A 165 -10.96 10.96 19.79
N GLU A 166 -10.87 11.78 18.76
CA GLU A 166 -10.57 13.21 18.84
C GLU A 166 -11.81 14.09 18.65
N GLN A 167 -13.00 13.49 18.45
CA GLN A 167 -14.29 14.17 18.24
C GLN A 167 -14.31 15.18 17.08
N GLN A 168 -13.41 15.01 16.11
CA GLN A 168 -13.38 15.82 14.89
C GLN A 168 -14.34 15.23 13.83
N SER A 169 -14.81 16.09 12.90
CA SER A 169 -15.66 15.62 11.82
C SER A 169 -14.87 14.82 10.79
N LEU A 170 -15.41 13.68 10.36
CA LEU A 170 -14.79 12.81 9.37
C LEU A 170 -14.48 13.54 8.05
N ILE A 171 -15.38 14.43 7.64
CA ILE A 171 -15.25 15.21 6.42
C ILE A 171 -14.11 16.22 6.54
N ALA A 172 -13.94 16.88 7.69
CA ALA A 172 -12.82 17.79 7.89
C ALA A 172 -11.48 17.04 7.87
N ILE A 173 -11.37 15.90 8.57
CA ILE A 173 -10.16 15.06 8.55
C ILE A 173 -9.85 14.59 7.13
N TRP A 174 -10.87 14.20 6.35
CA TRP A 174 -10.70 13.75 4.98
C TRP A 174 -10.32 14.89 4.02
N GLN A 175 -10.85 16.09 4.20
CA GLN A 175 -10.46 17.28 3.43
C GLN A 175 -9.02 17.73 3.77
N ASP A 176 -8.60 17.61 5.03
CA ASP A 176 -7.23 17.86 5.48
C ASP A 176 -6.26 16.75 5.03
N SER A 177 -6.74 15.51 4.94
CA SER A 177 -6.06 14.37 4.32
C SER A 177 -6.14 14.52 2.80
N SER A 178 -5.38 15.50 2.32
CA SER A 178 -5.52 16.16 1.02
C SER A 178 -5.60 15.21 -0.20
N PRO A 179 -6.25 15.60 -1.32
CA PRO A 179 -6.20 14.92 -2.62
C PRO A 179 -4.80 14.49 -3.10
N TRP A 180 -3.74 15.11 -2.57
CA TRP A 180 -2.36 14.67 -2.76
C TRP A 180 -2.09 13.22 -2.35
N ALA A 181 -2.73 12.71 -1.30
CA ALA A 181 -2.63 11.30 -0.93
C ALA A 181 -3.24 10.39 -2.02
N GLY A 182 -4.39 10.77 -2.57
CA GLY A 182 -5.00 10.07 -3.71
C GLY A 182 -4.10 10.05 -4.94
N SER A 183 -3.45 11.19 -5.27
CA SER A 183 -2.47 11.26 -6.36
C SER A 183 -1.27 10.34 -6.15
N ALA A 184 -0.82 10.19 -4.90
CA ALA A 184 0.27 9.27 -4.56
C ALA A 184 -0.11 7.79 -4.75
N TYR A 185 -1.32 7.40 -4.35
CA TYR A 185 -1.85 6.06 -4.61
C TYR A 185 -1.97 5.78 -6.11
N LEU A 186 -2.46 6.76 -6.88
CA LEU A 186 -2.55 6.64 -8.34
C LEU A 186 -1.16 6.51 -8.99
N ALA A 187 -0.19 7.33 -8.58
CA ALA A 187 1.18 7.22 -9.07
C ALA A 187 1.81 5.86 -8.73
N GLY A 188 1.59 5.37 -7.51
CA GLY A 188 2.06 4.05 -7.07
C GLY A 188 1.44 2.91 -7.86
N SER A 189 0.15 2.98 -8.18
CA SER A 189 -0.53 1.95 -8.96
C SER A 189 -0.10 1.92 -10.42
N VAL A 190 0.16 3.10 -11.03
CA VAL A 190 0.73 3.19 -12.37
C VAL A 190 2.15 2.62 -12.40
N ALA A 191 2.99 2.95 -11.42
CA ALA A 191 4.33 2.39 -11.31
C ALA A 191 4.28 0.85 -11.18
N ALA A 192 3.39 0.34 -10.33
CA ALA A 192 3.16 -1.09 -10.19
C ALA A 192 2.70 -1.75 -11.50
N ALA A 193 1.79 -1.12 -12.24
CA ALA A 193 1.29 -1.64 -13.51
C ALA A 193 2.39 -1.72 -14.57
N VAL A 194 3.26 -0.70 -14.66
CA VAL A 194 4.41 -0.72 -15.57
C VAL A 194 5.34 -1.89 -15.25
N VAL A 195 5.67 -2.10 -13.97
CA VAL A 195 6.51 -3.24 -13.56
C VAL A 195 5.82 -4.56 -13.83
N PHE A 196 4.51 -4.66 -13.57
CA PHE A 196 3.73 -5.85 -13.87
C PHE A 196 3.79 -6.22 -15.36
N LEU A 197 3.69 -5.24 -16.27
CA LEU A 197 3.82 -5.49 -17.71
C LEU A 197 5.20 -6.05 -18.06
N VAL A 198 6.27 -5.58 -17.43
CA VAL A 198 7.63 -6.13 -17.61
C VAL A 198 7.70 -7.55 -17.04
N VAL A 199 7.11 -7.80 -15.87
CA VAL A 199 7.02 -9.12 -15.24
C VAL A 199 6.28 -10.13 -16.09
N ARG A 200 5.24 -9.69 -16.81
CA ARG A 200 4.49 -10.55 -17.72
C ARG A 200 5.36 -11.05 -18.89
N GLU A 201 6.24 -10.20 -19.41
CA GLU A 201 7.10 -10.53 -20.57
C GLU A 201 8.40 -11.25 -20.16
N LEU A 202 9.01 -10.85 -19.04
CA LEU A 202 10.35 -11.31 -18.63
C LEU A 202 10.34 -12.25 -17.41
N GLY A 203 9.16 -12.55 -16.87
CA GLY A 203 8.98 -13.38 -15.68
C GLY A 203 9.19 -12.63 -14.37
N VAL A 204 8.87 -13.32 -13.26
CA VAL A 204 8.78 -12.75 -11.91
C VAL A 204 10.10 -12.17 -11.39
N VAL A 205 11.24 -12.66 -11.85
CA VAL A 205 12.57 -12.16 -11.44
C VAL A 205 12.78 -10.71 -11.88
N SER A 206 12.17 -10.30 -12.99
CA SER A 206 12.25 -8.92 -13.47
C SER A 206 11.57 -7.90 -12.53
N ALA A 207 10.69 -8.35 -11.63
CA ALA A 207 10.10 -7.51 -10.59
C ALA A 207 11.18 -6.88 -9.70
N PHE A 208 12.32 -7.54 -9.52
CA PHE A 208 13.44 -7.05 -8.72
C PHE A 208 14.28 -6.00 -9.44
N ALA A 209 14.12 -5.80 -10.75
CA ALA A 209 14.82 -4.73 -11.46
C ALA A 209 14.43 -3.33 -10.95
N ILE A 210 13.29 -3.19 -10.25
CA ILE A 210 12.89 -1.92 -9.62
C ILE A 210 13.62 -1.62 -8.31
N LEU A 211 14.39 -2.55 -7.73
CA LEU A 211 15.14 -2.35 -6.47
C LEU A 211 15.91 -1.02 -6.37
N PRO A 212 16.60 -0.56 -7.44
CA PRO A 212 17.37 0.68 -7.37
C PRO A 212 16.50 1.93 -7.24
N PHE A 213 15.27 1.92 -7.75
CA PHE A 213 14.43 3.12 -7.87
C PHE A 213 14.10 3.77 -6.52
N PRO A 214 13.59 3.05 -5.49
CA PRO A 214 13.37 3.63 -4.17
C PRO A 214 14.64 4.22 -3.55
N GLY A 215 15.79 3.57 -3.74
CA GLY A 215 17.08 4.06 -3.26
C GLY A 215 17.50 5.36 -3.94
N ILE A 216 17.42 5.41 -5.28
CA ILE A 216 17.76 6.60 -6.07
C ILE A 216 16.81 7.76 -5.73
N LEU A 217 15.50 7.50 -5.62
CA LEU A 217 14.51 8.51 -5.25
C LEU A 217 14.78 9.06 -3.84
N TYR A 218 15.08 8.19 -2.88
CA TYR A 218 15.44 8.60 -1.52
C TYR A 218 16.69 9.49 -1.52
N LEU A 219 17.75 9.08 -2.22
CA LEU A 219 18.99 9.84 -2.32
C LEU A 219 18.79 11.20 -3.01
N THR A 220 18.02 11.21 -4.11
CA THR A 220 17.70 12.43 -4.86
C THR A 220 16.89 13.39 -4.01
N TYR A 221 15.87 12.88 -3.31
CA TYR A 221 15.06 13.67 -2.41
C TYR A 221 15.90 14.28 -1.28
N ARG A 222 16.76 13.46 -0.64
CA ARG A 222 17.66 13.94 0.41
C ARG A 222 18.60 15.03 -0.11
N ALA A 223 19.20 14.83 -1.29
CA ALA A 223 20.05 15.82 -1.93
C ALA A 223 19.29 17.13 -2.26
N CYS A 224 18.02 17.03 -2.66
CA CYS A 224 17.17 18.20 -2.93
C CYS A 224 16.82 18.95 -1.63
N LEU A 225 16.44 18.23 -0.57
CA LEU A 225 16.21 18.84 0.75
C LEU A 225 17.46 19.52 1.30
N ASP A 226 18.61 18.85 1.24
CA ASP A 226 19.87 19.41 1.73
C ASP A 226 20.21 20.69 0.98
N ARG A 227 19.90 20.77 -0.33
CA ARG A 227 20.00 22.01 -1.11
C ARG A 227 19.00 23.06 -0.63
N LEU A 228 17.73 22.73 -0.48
CA LEU A 228 16.70 23.68 -0.03
C LEU A 228 17.00 24.26 1.36
N VAL A 229 17.49 23.45 2.30
CA VAL A 229 17.91 23.89 3.63
C VAL A 229 19.11 24.84 3.52
N ARG A 230 20.10 24.54 2.66
CA ARG A 230 21.24 25.44 2.41
C ARG A 230 20.83 26.76 1.76
N THR A 231 19.88 26.74 0.82
CA THR A 231 19.42 27.97 0.14
C THR A 231 18.50 28.82 1.03
N LYS A 232 17.66 28.19 1.89
CA LYS A 232 16.81 28.89 2.87
C LYS A 232 17.56 29.30 4.15
N GLY A 233 18.71 28.70 4.44
CA GLY A 233 19.60 29.12 5.54
C GLY A 233 20.20 30.52 5.42
N GLY A 234 19.76 31.33 4.45
CA GLY A 234 20.09 32.75 4.30
C GLY A 234 18.89 33.71 4.40
N VAL A 235 17.65 33.25 4.59
CA VAL A 235 16.48 34.15 4.72
C VAL A 235 15.48 33.62 5.75
N PRO A 236 15.24 34.32 6.87
CA PRO A 236 14.28 33.90 7.89
C PRO A 236 12.84 34.23 7.48
N PHE A 237 11.92 33.27 7.61
CA PHE A 237 10.50 33.42 7.99
C PHE A 237 9.97 32.10 8.53
#